data_AF-Q7XZ45-F1
#
_entry.id   AF-Q7XZ45-F1
#
_cell.length_a   1.000
_cell.length_b   1.000
_cell.length_c   1.000
_cell.angle_alpha   90.00
_cell.angle_beta   90.00
_cell.angle_gamma   90.00
#
_symmetry.space_group_name_H-M   'P 1'
#
loop_
_entity.id
_entity.type
_entity.pdbx_description
1 polymer ?
#
loop_
_entity_poly.entity_id
_entity_poly.type
_entity_poly.pdbx_seq_one_letter_code
_entity_poly.pdbx_strand_id
1 'polypeptide(L)'
;GTRPVSPHSRTSLKHFFPTMPSTQAASTLSSLLSANKAFASGASSLPDPVGASDAAARSRLAGGQSPVAVVVTCADSRVSPEIMFTSGVGTLFVVRNAGNVASDTAAMASVEYAVGALGTPLVIVLGHTKCGAVTAAVQAAEKGAEARDPEQVCAAGLSWARWPTWSARTPPAGDVELCIRTNVRASVARA
;
A
#
# COMPACT_ATOMS: atom_id res chain seq x y z
N GLY A 1 14.25 -51.55 -7.03
CA GLY A 1 12.84 -51.14 -7.15
C GLY A 1 12.74 -49.65 -6.94
N THR A 2 12.75 -48.88 -8.02
CA THR A 2 12.57 -47.42 -8.03
C THR A 2 11.30 -47.14 -8.82
N ARG A 3 10.23 -46.70 -8.14
CA ARG A 3 9.00 -46.26 -8.84
C ARG A 3 9.26 -44.85 -9.41
N PRO A 4 8.90 -44.57 -10.66
CA PRO A 4 8.99 -43.23 -11.19
C PRO A 4 7.87 -42.36 -10.60
N VAL A 5 8.22 -41.15 -10.18
CA VAL A 5 7.27 -40.13 -9.72
C VAL A 5 6.63 -39.49 -10.95
N SER A 6 5.30 -39.51 -11.02
CA SER A 6 4.51 -38.90 -12.09
C SER A 6 4.71 -37.37 -12.11
N PRO A 7 4.80 -36.71 -13.28
CA PRO A 7 4.85 -35.26 -13.35
C PRO A 7 3.47 -34.71 -12.96
N HIS A 8 3.39 -34.02 -11.82
CA HIS A 8 2.19 -33.28 -11.47
C HIS A 8 1.93 -32.21 -12.54
N SER A 9 0.75 -32.27 -13.13
CA SER A 9 0.24 -31.29 -14.08
C SER A 9 0.30 -29.90 -13.46
N ARG A 10 0.99 -28.97 -14.13
CA ARG A 10 0.89 -27.54 -13.83
C ARG A 10 -0.55 -27.10 -14.08
N THR A 11 -1.38 -27.11 -13.05
CA THR A 11 -2.68 -26.46 -13.08
C THR A 11 -2.41 -24.97 -13.26
N SER A 12 -2.57 -24.51 -14.49
CA SER A 12 -2.44 -23.11 -14.86
C SER A 12 -3.46 -22.33 -14.05
N LEU A 13 -3.00 -21.53 -13.08
CA LEU A 13 -3.79 -20.51 -12.39
C LEU A 13 -4.17 -19.42 -13.41
N LYS A 14 -5.10 -19.76 -14.31
CA LYS A 14 -5.76 -18.80 -15.18
C LYS A 14 -6.79 -18.06 -14.32
N HIS A 15 -6.30 -17.05 -13.61
CA HIS A 15 -6.91 -15.72 -13.52
C HIS A 15 -8.44 -15.71 -13.59
N PHE A 16 -9.09 -16.14 -12.51
CA PHE A 16 -10.48 -15.76 -12.24
C PHE A 16 -10.45 -14.46 -11.44
N PHE A 17 -10.07 -13.35 -12.09
CA PHE A 17 -10.34 -12.03 -11.55
C PHE A 17 -11.75 -11.67 -12.03
N PRO A 18 -12.80 -11.74 -11.19
CA PRO A 18 -14.07 -11.15 -11.56
C PRO A 18 -13.80 -9.68 -11.88
N THR A 19 -14.20 -9.21 -13.06
CA THR A 19 -14.19 -7.77 -13.37
C THR A 19 -15.12 -7.10 -12.37
N MET A 20 -14.55 -6.52 -11.32
CA MET A 20 -15.33 -5.89 -10.28
C MET A 20 -15.99 -4.61 -10.80
N PRO A 21 -17.21 -4.27 -10.32
CA PRO A 21 -17.91 -3.10 -10.82
C PRO A 21 -17.13 -1.83 -10.47
N SER A 22 -16.63 -1.15 -11.50
CA SER A 22 -15.88 0.12 -11.40
C SER A 22 -16.59 1.19 -10.55
N THR A 23 -17.92 1.13 -10.46
CA THR A 23 -18.76 2.05 -9.67
C THR A 23 -18.56 1.90 -8.16
N GLN A 24 -18.36 0.68 -7.65
CA GLN A 24 -18.16 0.46 -6.22
C GLN A 24 -16.82 1.03 -5.74
N ALA A 25 -15.74 0.79 -6.50
CA ALA A 25 -14.42 1.35 -6.19
C ALA A 25 -14.43 2.88 -6.17
N ALA A 26 -15.12 3.51 -7.13
CA ALA A 26 -15.26 4.96 -7.21
C ALA A 26 -16.03 5.55 -6.01
N SER A 27 -17.16 4.93 -5.61
CA SER A 27 -17.91 5.38 -4.43
C SER A 27 -17.11 5.20 -3.14
N THR A 28 -16.40 4.08 -2.99
CA THR A 28 -15.54 3.82 -1.83
C THR A 28 -14.44 4.87 -1.73
N LEU A 29 -13.76 5.17 -2.85
CA LEU A 29 -12.73 6.20 -2.90
C LEU A 29 -13.29 7.58 -2.50
N SER A 30 -14.48 7.94 -2.99
CA SER A 30 -15.14 9.20 -2.62
C SER A 30 -15.43 9.29 -1.12
N SER A 31 -15.91 8.21 -0.50
CA SER A 31 -16.14 8.16 0.95
C SER A 31 -14.85 8.29 1.75
N LEU A 32 -13.79 7.59 1.36
CA LEU A 32 -12.48 7.66 2.02
C LEU A 32 -11.86 9.06 1.91
N LEU A 33 -11.95 9.69 0.74
CA LEU A 33 -11.48 11.08 0.54
C LEU A 33 -12.28 12.08 1.39
N SER A 34 -13.60 11.90 1.50
CA SER A 34 -14.45 12.73 2.36
C SER A 34 -14.07 12.59 3.83
N ALA A 35 -13.84 11.36 4.30
CA ALA A 35 -13.40 11.09 5.67
C ALA A 35 -12.02 11.69 5.96
N ASN A 36 -11.07 11.54 5.03
CA ASN A 36 -9.75 12.16 5.12
C ASN A 36 -9.83 13.68 5.26
N LYS A 37 -10.69 14.32 4.46
CA LYS A 37 -10.91 15.77 4.52
C LYS A 37 -11.48 16.19 5.87
N ALA A 38 -12.45 15.44 6.41
CA ALA A 38 -13.02 15.70 7.73
C ALA A 38 -11.96 15.57 8.83
N PHE A 39 -11.17 14.49 8.83
CA PHE A 39 -10.04 14.29 9.74
C PHE A 39 -9.05 15.45 9.65
N ALA A 40 -8.62 15.85 8.44
CA ALA A 40 -7.68 16.94 8.23
C ALA A 40 -8.20 18.30 8.71
N SER A 41 -9.52 18.52 8.67
CA SER A 41 -10.17 19.74 9.19
C SER A 41 -10.33 19.78 10.71
N GLY A 42 -9.96 18.72 11.43
CA GLY A 42 -10.10 18.64 12.88
C GLY A 42 -11.56 18.51 13.35
N ALA A 43 -12.44 17.93 12.52
CA ALA A 43 -13.83 17.69 12.92
C ALA A 43 -13.88 16.78 14.17
N SER A 44 -14.23 17.37 15.32
CA SER A 44 -14.11 16.79 16.68
C SER A 44 -14.99 15.58 17.00
N SER A 45 -15.72 15.02 16.04
CA SER A 45 -16.48 13.79 16.23
C SER A 45 -16.42 12.97 14.95
N LEU A 46 -15.27 12.34 14.72
CA LEU A 46 -15.28 11.14 13.91
C LEU A 46 -16.17 10.12 14.65
N PRO A 47 -17.21 9.57 14.02
CA PRO A 47 -17.93 8.45 14.60
C PRO A 47 -16.93 7.42 15.11
N ASP A 48 -17.20 6.80 16.27
CA ASP A 48 -16.42 5.64 16.72
C ASP A 48 -16.28 4.72 15.50
N PRO A 49 -15.05 4.41 15.04
CA PRO A 49 -14.85 3.58 13.86
C PRO A 49 -15.70 2.33 14.04
N VAL A 50 -16.73 2.17 13.20
CA VAL A 50 -17.83 1.24 13.46
C VAL A 50 -17.27 -0.11 13.91
N GLY A 51 -17.53 -0.49 15.15
CA GLY A 51 -17.13 -1.78 15.68
C GLY A 51 -15.78 -1.85 16.41
N ALA A 52 -15.00 -0.77 16.51
CA ALA A 52 -13.71 -0.80 17.21
C ALA A 52 -13.89 -1.06 18.71
N SER A 53 -14.82 -0.33 19.35
CA SER A 53 -15.16 -0.51 20.77
C SER A 53 -16.17 -1.63 21.01
N ASP A 54 -16.97 -1.99 20.01
CA ASP A 54 -18.03 -3.01 20.10
C ASP A 54 -17.47 -4.45 20.03
N ALA A 55 -17.57 -5.18 21.14
CA ALA A 55 -17.14 -6.57 21.23
C ALA A 55 -17.90 -7.51 20.28
N ALA A 56 -19.19 -7.25 20.01
CA ALA A 56 -19.98 -8.05 19.10
C ALA A 56 -19.52 -7.86 17.65
N ALA A 57 -19.17 -6.63 17.26
CA ALA A 57 -18.55 -6.36 15.96
C ALA A 57 -17.22 -7.09 15.80
N ARG A 58 -16.34 -7.04 16.80
CA ARG A 58 -15.08 -7.80 16.78
C ARG A 58 -15.31 -9.30 16.70
N SER A 59 -16.32 -9.83 17.38
CA SER A 59 -16.66 -11.25 17.33
C SER A 59 -17.14 -11.69 15.94
N ARG A 60 -17.89 -10.85 15.21
CA ARG A 60 -18.29 -11.15 13.82
C ARG A 60 -17.09 -11.26 12.87
N LEU A 61 -16.06 -10.42 13.07
CA LEU A 61 -14.84 -10.44 12.24
C LEU A 61 -13.96 -11.68 12.49
N ALA A 62 -14.14 -12.40 13.59
CA ALA A 62 -13.42 -13.65 13.84
C ALA A 62 -13.75 -14.75 12.81
N GLY A 63 -14.93 -14.67 12.17
CA GLY A 63 -15.34 -15.60 11.11
C GLY A 63 -14.82 -15.26 9.72
N GLY A 64 -14.26 -14.06 9.51
CA GLY A 64 -13.76 -13.62 8.22
C GLY A 64 -13.71 -12.10 8.05
N GLN A 65 -13.12 -11.66 6.95
CA GLN A 65 -12.94 -10.25 6.60
C GLN A 65 -13.35 -9.99 5.16
N SER A 66 -13.85 -8.79 4.88
CA SER A 66 -14.21 -8.32 3.53
C SER A 66 -13.88 -6.83 3.41
N PRO A 67 -12.59 -6.47 3.37
CA PRO A 67 -12.17 -5.07 3.36
C PRO A 67 -12.57 -4.39 2.04
N VAL A 68 -12.98 -3.13 2.13
CA VAL A 68 -13.45 -2.33 0.98
C VAL A 68 -12.30 -1.72 0.19
N ALA A 69 -11.12 -1.61 0.80
CA ALA A 69 -9.91 -1.12 0.16
C ALA A 69 -8.64 -1.71 0.80
N VAL A 70 -7.61 -1.91 -0.02
CA VAL A 70 -6.23 -2.13 0.40
C VAL A 70 -5.53 -0.78 0.47
N VAL A 71 -4.83 -0.50 1.56
CA VAL A 71 -4.04 0.72 1.72
C VAL A 71 -2.57 0.35 1.93
N VAL A 72 -1.75 0.61 0.92
CA VAL A 72 -0.28 0.54 1.02
C VAL A 72 0.21 1.90 1.51
N THR A 73 0.78 1.95 2.70
CA THR A 73 1.23 3.21 3.32
C THR A 73 2.56 3.06 4.06
N CYS A 74 3.05 4.19 4.57
CA CYS A 74 4.31 4.23 5.29
C CYS A 74 4.18 3.60 6.69
N ALA A 75 5.25 2.99 7.16
CA ALA A 75 5.40 2.57 8.56
C ALA A 75 5.47 3.75 9.55
N ASP A 76 5.48 4.99 9.07
CA ASP A 76 5.46 6.20 9.91
C ASP A 76 4.31 6.14 10.94
N SER A 77 4.66 6.20 12.22
CA SER A 77 3.71 6.01 13.33
C SER A 77 2.63 7.09 13.42
N ARG A 78 2.80 8.21 12.71
CA ARG A 78 1.82 9.31 12.65
C ARG A 78 0.78 9.10 11.56
N VAL A 79 0.95 8.07 10.73
CA VAL A 79 0.06 7.72 9.62
C VAL A 79 -0.72 6.46 9.96
N SER A 80 -2.00 6.62 10.32
CA SER A 80 -2.94 5.51 10.53
C SER A 80 -4.14 5.67 9.59
N PRO A 81 -4.23 4.85 8.52
CA PRO A 81 -5.34 4.91 7.57
C PRO A 81 -6.71 4.72 8.21
N GLU A 82 -6.83 3.84 9.20
CA GLU A 82 -8.09 3.55 9.89
C GLU A 82 -8.63 4.79 10.61
N ILE A 83 -7.75 5.57 11.24
CA ILE A 83 -8.13 6.82 11.90
C ILE A 83 -8.41 7.91 10.85
N MET A 84 -7.50 8.10 9.89
CA MET A 84 -7.58 9.14 8.87
C MET A 84 -8.82 9.00 7.97
N PHE A 85 -9.23 7.77 7.69
CA PHE A 85 -10.42 7.47 6.89
C PHE A 85 -11.64 7.10 7.74
N THR A 86 -11.55 7.24 9.08
CA THR A 86 -12.67 6.95 9.99
C THR A 86 -13.27 5.56 9.77
N SER A 87 -12.40 4.59 9.53
CA SER A 87 -12.75 3.24 9.13
C SER A 87 -12.66 2.28 10.31
N GLY A 88 -13.71 1.48 10.52
CA GLY A 88 -13.75 0.46 11.58
C GLY A 88 -12.79 -0.71 11.34
N VAL A 89 -12.57 -1.51 12.38
CA VAL A 89 -11.74 -2.73 12.29
C VAL A 89 -12.28 -3.64 11.17
N GLY A 90 -11.39 -4.18 10.33
CA GLY A 90 -11.76 -5.05 9.21
C GLY A 90 -12.31 -4.33 7.97
N THR A 91 -12.47 -3.00 8.00
CA THR A 91 -12.92 -2.21 6.85
C THR A 91 -11.81 -2.01 5.82
N LEU A 92 -10.58 -1.80 6.28
CA LEU A 92 -9.40 -1.60 5.43
C LEU A 92 -8.42 -2.77 5.61
N PHE A 93 -7.79 -3.19 4.52
CA PHE A 93 -6.65 -4.08 4.55
C PHE A 93 -5.37 -3.25 4.44
N VAL A 94 -4.64 -3.09 5.53
CA VAL A 94 -3.53 -2.12 5.60
C VAL A 94 -2.18 -2.82 5.50
N VAL A 95 -1.35 -2.36 4.56
CA VAL A 95 0.02 -2.82 4.33
C VAL A 95 0.95 -1.65 4.65
N ARG A 96 1.86 -1.81 5.61
CA ARG A 96 2.77 -0.74 6.06
C ARG A 96 4.22 -1.15 5.91
N ASN A 97 4.99 -0.37 5.17
CA ASN A 97 6.44 -0.48 5.12
C ASN A 97 7.10 0.90 5.04
N ALA A 98 8.40 1.00 5.35
CA ALA A 98 9.10 2.28 5.31
C ALA A 98 9.09 2.84 3.88
N GLY A 99 8.48 4.02 3.70
CA GLY A 99 8.41 4.68 2.40
C GLY A 99 7.31 4.17 1.46
N ASN A 100 6.31 3.41 1.94
CA ASN A 100 5.14 2.99 1.14
C ASN A 100 5.54 2.35 -0.22
N VAL A 101 6.57 1.50 -0.18
CA VAL A 101 7.17 0.86 -1.35
C VAL A 101 6.28 -0.32 -1.75
N ALA A 102 5.48 -0.15 -2.80
CA ALA A 102 4.59 -1.21 -3.25
C ALA A 102 5.38 -2.43 -3.74
N SER A 103 6.51 -2.22 -4.43
CA SER A 103 7.34 -3.29 -5.01
C SER A 103 8.07 -4.20 -4.01
N ASP A 104 7.95 -3.93 -2.71
CA ASP A 104 8.40 -4.86 -1.68
C ASP A 104 7.64 -6.19 -1.81
N THR A 105 8.35 -7.31 -1.72
CA THR A 105 7.78 -8.64 -1.99
C THR A 105 6.63 -8.95 -1.03
N ALA A 106 6.79 -8.63 0.25
CA ALA A 106 5.74 -8.83 1.25
C ALA A 106 4.54 -7.91 1.00
N ALA A 107 4.78 -6.65 0.62
CA ALA A 107 3.73 -5.72 0.25
C ALA A 107 2.93 -6.18 -0.97
N MET A 108 3.59 -6.59 -2.07
CA MET A 108 2.89 -7.09 -3.26
C MET A 108 2.11 -8.36 -2.98
N ALA A 109 2.70 -9.34 -2.29
CA ALA A 109 1.99 -10.56 -1.93
C ALA A 109 0.74 -10.26 -1.08
N SER A 110 0.81 -9.25 -0.21
CA SER A 110 -0.32 -8.81 0.61
C SER A 110 -1.42 -8.15 -0.22
N VAL A 111 -1.06 -7.34 -1.21
CA VAL A 111 -2.01 -6.74 -2.17
C VAL A 111 -2.68 -7.84 -3.01
N GLU A 112 -1.90 -8.76 -3.57
CA GLU A 112 -2.40 -9.90 -4.36
C GLU A 112 -3.35 -10.78 -3.54
N TYR A 113 -3.06 -11.02 -2.27
CA TYR A 113 -3.95 -11.73 -1.36
C TYR A 113 -5.26 -10.99 -1.16
N ALA A 114 -5.23 -9.69 -0.86
CA ALA A 114 -6.47 -8.94 -0.63
C ALA A 114 -7.33 -8.81 -1.90
N VAL A 115 -6.71 -8.60 -3.07
CA VAL A 115 -7.46 -8.55 -4.34
C VAL A 115 -7.96 -9.94 -4.73
N GLY A 116 -7.10 -10.94 -4.73
CA GLY A 116 -7.40 -12.29 -5.26
C GLY A 116 -8.20 -13.17 -4.30
N ALA A 117 -7.87 -13.15 -3.01
CA ALA A 117 -8.51 -14.00 -2.00
C ALA A 117 -9.66 -13.30 -1.26
N LEU A 118 -9.55 -11.99 -1.00
CA LEU A 118 -10.60 -11.24 -0.29
C LEU A 118 -11.56 -10.47 -1.21
N GLY A 119 -11.25 -10.36 -2.51
CA GLY A 119 -12.08 -9.64 -3.48
C GLY A 119 -12.13 -8.14 -3.22
N THR A 120 -11.07 -7.54 -2.68
CA THR A 120 -11.05 -6.12 -2.35
C THR A 120 -10.98 -5.24 -3.61
N PRO A 121 -11.93 -4.32 -3.84
CA PRO A 121 -12.11 -3.65 -5.15
C PRO A 121 -11.21 -2.44 -5.40
N LEU A 122 -10.52 -1.94 -4.38
CA LEU A 122 -9.78 -0.68 -4.45
C LEU A 122 -8.40 -0.84 -3.80
N VAL A 123 -7.35 -0.47 -4.52
CA VAL A 123 -5.98 -0.36 -3.99
C VAL A 123 -5.60 1.12 -3.92
N ILE A 124 -5.14 1.57 -2.75
CA ILE A 124 -4.70 2.93 -2.48
C ILE A 124 -3.23 2.90 -2.08
N VAL A 125 -2.40 3.73 -2.70
CA VAL A 125 -1.06 4.04 -2.21
C VAL A 125 -1.12 5.40 -1.52
N LEU A 126 -0.90 5.40 -0.20
CA LEU A 126 -0.96 6.58 0.65
C LEU A 126 0.44 6.98 1.11
N GLY A 127 1.00 8.03 0.50
CA GLY A 127 2.20 8.70 0.98
C GLY A 127 1.92 9.79 2.01
N HIS A 128 2.98 10.36 2.58
CA HIS A 128 2.88 11.47 3.52
C HIS A 128 4.07 12.41 3.38
N THR A 129 3.85 13.69 3.67
CA THR A 129 4.90 14.73 3.67
C THR A 129 5.96 14.41 4.71
N LYS A 130 7.18 14.94 4.51
CA LYS A 130 8.32 14.77 5.45
C LYS A 130 8.61 13.30 5.82
N CYS A 131 8.49 12.40 4.85
CA CYS A 131 8.75 10.97 5.04
C CYS A 131 10.21 10.70 5.40
N GLY A 132 10.45 10.11 6.58
CA GLY A 132 11.79 9.81 7.06
C GLY A 132 12.55 8.82 6.17
N ALA A 133 11.85 7.80 5.65
CA ALA A 133 12.45 6.80 4.75
C ALA A 133 12.89 7.41 3.42
N VAL A 134 12.03 8.22 2.79
CA VAL A 134 12.37 8.93 1.55
C VAL A 134 13.47 9.97 1.79
N THR A 135 13.45 10.66 2.93
CA THR A 135 14.51 11.62 3.31
C THR A 135 15.86 10.91 3.43
N ALA A 136 15.91 9.77 4.12
CA ALA A 136 17.12 8.96 4.23
C ALA A 136 17.60 8.48 2.85
N ALA A 137 16.68 8.12 1.94
CA ALA A 137 16.99 7.75 0.56
C ALA A 137 17.65 8.86 -0.24
N VAL A 138 17.09 10.07 -0.18
CA VAL A 138 17.65 11.23 -0.87
C VAL A 138 19.06 11.53 -0.33
N GLN A 139 19.23 11.53 0.99
CA GLN A 139 20.53 11.80 1.62
C GLN A 139 21.58 10.73 1.33
N ALA A 140 21.19 9.46 1.26
CA ALA A 140 22.10 8.36 0.92
C ALA A 140 22.56 8.47 -0.54
N ALA A 141 21.64 8.80 -1.46
CA ALA A 141 21.96 9.03 -2.86
C ALA A 141 22.90 10.22 -3.06
N GLU A 142 22.69 11.33 -2.34
CA GLU A 142 23.57 12.51 -2.38
C GLU A 142 25.00 12.21 -1.88
N LYS A 143 25.14 11.24 -0.97
CA LYS A 143 26.45 10.80 -0.44
C LYS A 143 27.14 9.74 -1.31
N GLY A 144 26.56 9.37 -2.46
CA GLY A 144 27.14 8.38 -3.38
C GLY A 144 27.16 6.96 -2.82
N ALA A 145 26.30 6.64 -1.84
CA ALA A 145 26.20 5.29 -1.30
C ALA A 145 25.61 4.35 -2.37
N GLU A 146 26.37 3.35 -2.82
CA GLU A 146 25.81 2.24 -3.59
C GLU A 146 24.90 1.40 -2.67
N ALA A 147 23.65 1.24 -3.10
CA ALA A 147 22.64 0.38 -2.49
C ALA A 147 23.17 -1.06 -2.39
N ARG A 148 23.58 -1.50 -1.19
CA ARG A 148 24.35 -2.74 -1.01
C ARG A 148 23.52 -4.03 -0.90
N ASP A 149 22.20 -3.96 -1.01
CA ASP A 149 21.30 -5.14 -1.00
C ASP A 149 19.90 -4.72 -1.50
N PRO A 150 19.27 -5.38 -2.50
CA PRO A 150 17.97 -4.96 -3.06
C PRO A 150 16.83 -4.76 -2.04
N GLU A 151 16.94 -5.40 -0.87
CA GLU A 151 15.95 -5.35 0.22
C GLU A 151 16.29 -4.30 1.30
N GLN A 152 17.55 -3.88 1.44
CA GLN A 152 17.97 -2.85 2.42
C GLN A 152 17.73 -1.41 1.94
N VAL A 153 17.00 -1.29 0.84
CA VAL A 153 17.04 -0.16 -0.07
C VAL A 153 15.66 0.50 -0.19
N CYS A 154 14.74 0.20 0.73
CA CYS A 154 13.60 1.07 1.05
C CYS A 154 14.05 2.53 1.33
N ALA A 155 15.33 2.75 1.63
CA ALA A 155 15.92 4.06 1.87
C ALA A 155 17.27 4.31 1.15
N ALA A 156 17.60 3.64 0.05
CA ALA A 156 18.84 3.94 -0.71
C ALA A 156 18.79 3.66 -2.22
N GLY A 157 17.62 3.27 -2.76
CA GLY A 157 17.56 2.76 -4.12
C GLY A 157 16.14 2.39 -4.53
N LEU A 158 15.46 3.44 -4.96
CA LEU A 158 14.92 3.35 -6.30
C LEU A 158 16.04 2.76 -7.18
N SER A 159 15.90 1.54 -7.70
CA SER A 159 16.72 1.10 -8.82
C SER A 159 16.39 2.02 -9.99
N TRP A 160 17.10 3.14 -10.05
CA TRP A 160 16.96 4.20 -11.03
C TRP A 160 17.16 3.67 -12.46
N ALA A 161 17.73 2.47 -12.59
CA ALA A 161 17.96 1.74 -13.83
C ALA A 161 16.72 1.11 -14.50
N ARG A 162 15.51 1.16 -13.91
CA ARG A 162 14.31 0.54 -14.50
C ARG A 162 13.10 1.46 -14.71
N TRP A 163 13.32 2.79 -14.73
CA TRP A 163 12.27 3.77 -15.01
C TRP A 163 12.17 4.10 -16.52
N PRO A 164 11.13 3.68 -17.26
CA PRO A 164 11.08 3.93 -18.71
C PRO A 164 10.66 5.36 -19.08
N THR A 165 10.10 6.13 -18.15
CA THR A 165 9.53 7.46 -18.45
C THR A 165 10.23 8.62 -17.76
N TRP A 166 11.30 8.34 -17.00
CA TRP A 166 12.11 9.39 -16.38
C TRP A 166 13.30 9.69 -17.28
N SER A 167 13.01 10.23 -18.47
CA SER A 167 14.04 10.88 -19.27
C SER A 167 14.36 12.23 -18.61
N ALA A 168 15.56 12.35 -18.05
CA ALA A 168 16.22 13.60 -17.73
C ALA A 168 15.60 14.45 -16.61
N ARG A 169 15.90 14.10 -15.36
CA ARG A 169 16.40 15.03 -14.32
C ARG A 169 16.70 14.24 -13.05
N THR A 170 17.92 14.26 -12.53
CA THR A 170 18.08 14.09 -11.08
C THR A 170 16.97 14.89 -10.39
N PRO A 171 16.19 14.33 -9.42
CA PRO A 171 15.34 15.18 -8.61
C PRO A 171 16.19 16.37 -8.16
N PRO A 172 15.70 17.62 -8.26
CA PRO A 172 16.49 18.77 -7.88
C PRO A 172 17.06 18.46 -6.50
N ALA A 173 18.39 18.51 -6.35
CA ALA A 173 19.05 18.15 -5.10
C ALA A 173 18.29 18.80 -3.93
N GLY A 174 17.94 17.99 -2.93
CA GLY A 174 17.19 18.46 -1.76
C GLY A 174 15.66 18.57 -1.83
N ASP A 175 14.96 18.37 -2.96
CA ASP A 175 13.48 18.39 -2.97
C ASP A 175 12.88 17.03 -2.55
N VAL A 176 12.93 16.77 -1.24
CA VAL A 176 12.37 15.58 -0.60
C VAL A 176 10.88 15.42 -0.89
N GLU A 177 10.13 16.52 -0.99
CA GLU A 177 8.67 16.46 -1.16
C GLU A 177 8.30 16.04 -2.60
N LEU A 178 9.05 16.49 -3.60
CA LEU A 178 8.94 15.95 -4.95
C LEU A 178 9.28 14.46 -4.99
N CYS A 179 10.32 14.03 -4.26
CA CYS A 179 10.69 12.61 -4.16
C CYS A 179 9.56 11.78 -3.54
N ILE A 180 8.90 12.28 -2.49
CA ILE A 180 7.74 11.63 -1.87
C ILE A 180 6.60 11.45 -2.87
N ARG A 181 6.20 12.52 -3.58
CA ARG A 181 5.14 12.44 -4.60
C ARG A 181 5.50 11.47 -5.73
N THR A 182 6.75 11.49 -6.16
CA THR A 182 7.25 10.59 -7.21
C THR A 182 7.22 9.15 -6.73
N ASN A 183 7.63 8.88 -5.49
CA ASN A 183 7.57 7.58 -4.85
C ASN A 183 6.14 7.02 -4.76
N VAL A 184 5.14 7.86 -4.48
CA VAL A 184 3.73 7.43 -4.51
C VAL A 184 3.31 7.01 -5.92
N ARG A 185 3.54 7.85 -6.93
CA ARG A 185 3.21 7.55 -8.34
C ARG A 185 3.91 6.27 -8.83
N ALA A 186 5.16 6.13 -8.42
CA ALA A 186 6.01 4.99 -8.64
C ALA A 186 5.45 3.69 -8.07
N SER A 187 4.96 3.74 -6.83
CA SER A 187 4.29 2.61 -6.18
C SER A 187 2.94 2.29 -6.84
N VAL A 188 2.14 3.29 -7.23
CA VAL A 188 0.87 3.08 -7.95
C VAL A 188 1.09 2.37 -9.29
N ALA A 189 2.11 2.75 -10.06
CA ALA A 189 2.40 2.14 -11.35
C ALA A 189 2.87 0.67 -11.26
N ARG A 190 3.12 0.17 -10.05
CA ARG A 190 3.62 -1.18 -9.78
C ARG A 190 2.66 -2.05 -8.96
N ALA A 191 1.59 -1.46 -8.44
CA ALA A 191 0.60 -2.11 -7.57
C ALA A 191 -0.59 -2.63 -8.38
#